data_AF-A0AAW1JR67-F1
#
_entry.id   AF-A0AAW1JR67-F1
#
_cell.length_a   1.000
_cell.length_b   1.000
_cell.length_c   1.000
_cell.angle_alpha   90.00
_cell.angle_beta   90.00
_cell.angle_gamma   90.00
#
_symmetry.space_group_name_H-M   'P 1'
#
loop_
_entity.id
_entity.type
_entity.pdbx_description
1 polymer ?
#
loop_
_entity_poly.entity_id
_entity_poly.type
_entity_poly.pdbx_seq_one_letter_code
_entity_poly.pdbx_strand_id
1 'polypeptide(L)' 'MTAVIALLSEFIVGSIENALESWGISVCFISIILLAIVENTTEHVGAIIFAFKNKLDISLGVALGSATQISMFVFRFVL' A
#
# COMPACT_ATOMS: atom_id res chain seq x y z
N MET A 1 3.51 -19.18 -1.83
CA MET A 1 2.80 -18.07 -1.16
C MET A 1 2.18 -17.10 -2.17
N THR A 2 2.92 -16.67 -3.19
CA THR A 2 2.45 -15.75 -4.23
C THR A 2 1.18 -16.21 -4.94
N ALA A 3 1.06 -17.50 -5.28
CA ALA A 3 -0.16 -18.03 -5.91
C ALA A 3 -1.41 -17.93 -5.01
N VAL A 4 -1.24 -18.09 -3.69
CA VAL A 4 -2.34 -17.94 -2.73
C VAL A 4 -2.73 -16.47 -2.60
N ILE A 5 -1.75 -15.57 -2.60
CA ILE A 5 -1.98 -14.12 -2.58
C ILE A 5 -2.70 -13.67 -3.86
N ALA A 6 -2.33 -14.21 -5.02
CA ALA A 6 -2.99 -13.90 -6.29
C ALA A 6 -4.48 -14.30 -6.29
N LEU A 7 -4.81 -15.51 -5.81
CA LEU A 7 -6.20 -15.94 -5.69
C LEU A 7 -6.99 -15.08 -4.68
N LEU A 8 -6.37 -14.74 -3.54
CA LEU A 8 -7.01 -13.92 -2.53
C LEU A 8 -7.22 -12.48 -3.03
N SER A 9 -6.28 -11.96 -3.83
CA SER A 9 -6.37 -10.65 -4.48
C SER A 9 -7.60 -10.55 -5.37
N GLU A 10 -7.88 -11.55 -6.21
CA GLU A 10 -9.08 -11.53 -7.06
C GLU A 10 -10.38 -11.46 -6.23
N PHE A 11 -10.45 -12.20 -5.13
CA PHE A 11 -11.61 -12.18 -4.24
C PHE A 11 -11.79 -10.83 -3.53
N ILE A 12 -10.68 -10.23 -3.09
CA ILE A 12 -10.67 -8.92 -2.43
C ILE A 12 -11.11 -7.82 -3.42
N VAL A 13 -10.56 -7.81 -4.63
CA VAL A 13 -10.91 -6.82 -5.67
C VAL A 13 -12.40 -6.90 -6.01
N GLY A 14 -12.93 -8.11 -6.24
CA GLY A 14 -14.37 -8.27 -6.53
C GLY A 14 -15.28 -7.84 -5.37
N SER A 15 -14.86 -8.05 -4.12
CA SER A 15 -15.62 -7.58 -2.95
C SER A 15 -15.61 -6.04 -2.82
N ILE A 16 -14.47 -5.41 -3.15
CA ILE A 16 -14.33 -3.95 -3.17
C ILE A 16 -15.18 -3.34 -4.28
N GLU A 17 -15.18 -3.89 -5.49
CA GLU A 17 -16.02 -3.40 -6.60
C GLU A 17 -17.50 -3.38 -6.23
N ASN A 18 -18.01 -4.47 -5.67
CA ASN A 18 -19.40 -4.56 -5.20
C ASN A 18 -19.72 -3.53 -4.10
N ALA A 19 -18.79 -3.31 -3.18
CA ALA A 19 -18.96 -2.31 -2.12
C ALA A 19 -18.99 -0.87 -2.67
N LEU A 20 -18.14 -0.58 -3.66
CA LEU A 20 -18.04 0.75 -4.26
C LEU A 20 -19.21 1.07 -5.18
N GLU A 21 -19.74 0.08 -5.89
CA GLU A 21 -20.97 0.22 -6.67
C GLU A 21 -22.16 0.59 -5.76
N SER A 22 -22.26 -0.03 -4.58
CA SER A 22 -23.27 0.30 -3.57
C SER A 22 -23.09 1.70 -2.98
N TRP A 23 -21.84 2.16 -2.82
CA TRP A 23 -21.52 3.48 -2.27
C TRP A 23 -21.51 4.60 -3.32
N GLY A 24 -21.66 4.27 -4.62
CA GLY A 24 -21.60 5.24 -5.71
C GLY A 24 -20.22 5.90 -5.86
N ILE A 25 -19.15 5.22 -5.42
CA ILE A 25 -17.78 5.74 -5.43
C ILE A 25 -17.04 5.13 -6.62
N SER A 26 -16.17 5.93 -7.27
CA SER A 26 -15.34 5.42 -8.37
C SER A 26 -14.41 4.31 -7.89
N VAL A 27 -14.52 3.14 -8.54
CA VAL A 27 -13.63 1.98 -8.32
C VAL A 27 -12.17 2.39 -8.48
N CYS A 28 -11.85 3.15 -9.51
CA CYS A 28 -10.48 3.56 -9.80
C CYS A 28 -9.90 4.47 -8.69
N PHE A 29 -10.70 5.38 -8.15
CA PHE A 29 -10.27 6.29 -7.10
C PHE A 29 -9.95 5.58 -5.78
N ILE A 30 -10.87 4.73 -5.30
CA ILE A 30 -10.60 3.97 -4.06
C ILE A 30 -9.48 2.96 -4.28
N SER A 31 -9.41 2.29 -5.43
CA SER A 31 -8.41 1.25 -5.65
C SER A 31 -6.99 1.83 -5.59
N ILE A 32 -6.76 3.02 -6.15
CA ILE A 32 -5.45 3.70 -6.07
C ILE A 32 -5.11 4.08 -4.62
N ILE A 33 -6.06 4.63 -3.87
CA ILE A 33 -5.84 5.06 -2.48
C ILE A 33 -5.62 3.85 -1.57
N LEU A 34 -6.48 2.84 -1.68
CA LEU A 34 -6.44 1.64 -0.86
C LEU A 34 -5.16 0.84 -1.12
N LEU A 35 -4.75 0.72 -2.39
CA LEU A 35 -3.49 0.07 -2.77
C LEU A 35 -2.31 0.80 -2.12
N ALA A 36 -2.24 2.14 -2.24
CA ALA A 36 -1.17 2.93 -1.64
C ALA A 36 -1.09 2.80 -0.11
N ILE A 37 -2.24 2.70 0.56
CA ILE A 37 -2.29 2.50 2.01
C ILE A 37 -1.80 1.09 2.37
N VAL A 38 -2.35 0.04 1.75
CA VAL A 38 -2.03 -1.35 2.10
C VAL A 38 -0.56 -1.65 1.81
N GLU A 39 -0.02 -1.19 0.68
CA GLU A 39 1.37 -1.43 0.29
C GLU A 39 2.37 -0.77 1.24
N ASN A 40 2.06 0.43 1.75
CA ASN A 40 2.97 1.17 2.62
C ASN A 40 2.69 0.96 4.13
N THR A 41 1.62 0.24 4.50
CA THR A 41 1.23 0.04 5.92
C THR A 41 2.31 -0.69 6.71
N THR A 42 2.90 -1.76 6.16
CA THR A 42 3.94 -2.52 6.87
C THR A 42 5.19 -1.67 7.13
N GLU A 43 5.58 -0.83 6.18
CA GLU A 43 6.73 0.05 6.28
C GLU A 43 6.49 1.16 7.30
N HIS A 44 5.31 1.80 7.26
CA HIS A 44 4.91 2.79 8.25
C HIS A 44 4.83 2.22 9.66
N VAL A 45 4.26 1.03 9.85
CA VAL A 45 4.22 0.36 11.16
C VAL A 45 5.64 0.08 11.65
N GLY A 46 6.52 -0.42 10.77
CA GLY A 46 7.93 -0.60 11.09
C GLY A 46 8.62 0.70 11.51
N ALA A 47 8.44 1.77 10.74
CA ALA A 47 9.01 3.10 11.02
C ALA A 47 8.53 3.67 12.37
N ILE A 48 7.26 3.48 12.72
CA ILE A 48 6.68 3.88 14.01
C ILE A 48 7.31 3.07 15.14
N ILE A 49 7.41 1.74 14.99
CA ILE A 49 8.04 0.87 16.00
C ILE A 49 9.51 1.28 16.24
N PHE A 50 10.27 1.57 15.17
CA PHE A 50 11.66 2.00 15.30
C PHE A 50 11.79 3.41 15.90
N ALA A 51 10.86 4.32 15.59
CA ALA A 51 10.78 5.62 16.23
C ALA A 51 10.54 5.50 17.75
N PHE A 52 9.61 4.64 18.19
CA PHE A 52 9.38 4.37 19.62
C PHE A 52 10.59 3.76 20.33
N LYS A 53 11.45 3.05 19.59
CA LYS A 53 12.73 2.51 20.10
C LYS A 53 13.87 3.52 20.07
N ASN A 54 13.59 4.80 19.83
CA ASN A 54 14.56 5.89 19.69
C ASN A 54 15.63 5.61 18.61
N LYS A 55 15.26 4.88 17.56
CA LYS A 55 16.11 4.57 16.40
C LYS A 55 15.65 5.38 15.19
N LEU A 56 15.78 6.70 15.30
CA LEU A 56 15.30 7.64 14.28
C LEU A 56 16.01 7.45 12.93
N ASP A 57 17.29 7.06 12.93
CA ASP A 57 18.04 6.79 11.68
C ASP A 57 17.40 5.66 10.86
N ILE A 58 16.89 4.62 11.54
CA ILE A 58 16.21 3.49 10.89
C ILE A 58 14.84 3.93 10.39
N SER A 59 14.11 4.72 11.20
CA SER A 59 12.79 5.24 10.81
C SER A 59 12.88 6.14 9.57
N LEU A 60 13.88 7.03 9.51
CA LEU A 60 14.22 7.84 8.34
C LEU A 60 14.65 6.98 7.14
N GLY A 61 15.47 5.95 7.37
CA GLY A 61 15.87 5.02 6.32
C GLY A 61 14.68 4.30 5.67
N VAL A 62 13.70 3.87 6.46
CA VAL A 62 12.46 3.26 5.96
C VAL A 62 11.64 4.27 5.16
N ALA A 63 11.45 5.49 5.68
CA ALA A 63 10.68 6.53 4.99
C ALA A 63 11.30 6.94 3.65
N LEU A 64 12.63 7.16 3.61
CA LEU A 64 13.34 7.53 2.39
C LEU A 64 13.41 6.37 1.39
N GLY A 65 13.56 5.13 1.88
CA GLY A 65 13.56 3.92 1.05
C GLY A 65 12.22 3.73 0.32
N SER A 66 11.11 3.78 1.07
CA SER A 66 9.75 3.66 0.52
C SER A 66 9.44 4.80 -0.47
N ALA A 67 9.79 6.06 -0.14
CA ALA A 67 9.61 7.19 -1.05
C ALA A 67 10.41 7.04 -2.35
N THR A 68 11.63 6.52 -2.28
CA THR A 68 12.48 6.28 -3.46
C THR A 68 11.91 5.16 -4.33
N GLN A 69 11.43 4.06 -3.74
CA GLN A 69 10.80 2.97 -4.49
C GLN A 69 9.52 3.43 -5.20
N ILE A 70 8.66 4.19 -4.53
CA ILE A 70 7.46 4.76 -5.13
C ILE A 70 7.84 5.71 -6.27
N SER A 71 8.84 6.59 -6.06
CA SER A 71 9.29 7.55 -7.06
C SER A 71 9.92 6.88 -8.30
N MET A 72 10.72 5.82 -8.13
CA MET A 72 11.43 5.18 -9.23
C MET A 72 10.60 4.13 -9.96
N PHE A 73 9.76 3.39 -9.24
CA PHE A 73 9.02 2.25 -9.79
C PHE A 73 7.54 2.56 -10.04
N VAL A 74 6.81 3.05 -9.03
CA VAL A 74 5.36 3.24 -9.16
C VAL A 74 5.04 4.37 -10.15
N PHE A 75 5.73 5.50 -10.03
CA PHE A 75 5.53 6.62 -10.95
C PHE A 75 5.91 6.30 -12.41
N ARG A 76 6.86 5.40 -12.63
CA ARG A 76 7.37 5.09 -13.98
C ARG A 76 6.62 3.95 -14.67
N PHE A 77 6.06 3.01 -13.90
CA PHE A 77 5.42 1.80 -14.44
C PHE A 77 3.90 1.77 -14.32
N VAL A 78 3.32 2.48 -13.34
CA VAL A 78 1.88 2.43 -13.05
C VAL A 78 1.15 3.70 -13.50
N LEU A 79 1.79 4.86 -13.32
CA LEU A 79 1.33 6.17 -13.81
C LEU A 79 1.98 6.50 -15.17
#